data_AF-A0A3B0B228-F1
#
_entry.id   AF-A0A3B0B228-F1
#
_cell.length_a   1.000
_cell.length_b   1.000
_cell.length_c   1.000
_cell.angle_alpha   90.00
_cell.angle_beta   90.00
_cell.angle_gamma   90.00
#
_symmetry.space_group_name_H-M   'P 1'
#
loop_
_entity.id
_entity.type
_entity.pdbx_description
1 polymer ?
#
loop_
_entity_poly.entity_id
_entity_poly.type
_entity_poly.pdbx_seq_one_letter_code
_entity_poly.pdbx_strand_id
1 'polypeptide(L)' 'MTTHYMRVKNKATGHEFDIPAQSFDPEKYSKVDPKRYPETTRPRRPKPNVLKAGRKTAPVKTDKE' A
#
# COMPACT_ATOMS: atom_id res chain seq x y z
N MET A 1 -0.98 -27.31 5.26
CA MET A 1 -1.91 -26.20 5.03
C MET A 1 -1.12 -25.03 4.49
N THR A 2 -1.45 -24.52 3.30
CA THR A 2 -0.76 -23.36 2.73
C THR A 2 -1.29 -22.09 3.38
N THR A 3 -0.43 -21.30 4.01
CA THR A 3 -0.85 -20.05 4.66
C THR A 3 -1.08 -18.98 3.60
N HIS A 4 -2.33 -18.57 3.42
CA HIS A 4 -2.70 -17.48 2.51
C HIS A 4 -2.69 -16.15 3.26
N TYR A 5 -2.21 -15.12 2.58
CA TYR A 5 -2.16 -13.75 3.05
C TYR A 5 -3.18 -12.92 2.28
N MET A 6 -3.99 -12.17 3.01
CA MET A 6 -4.98 -11.24 2.47
C MET A 6 -4.62 -9.80 2.81
N ARG A 7 -4.90 -8.89 1.87
CA ARG A 7 -4.72 -7.45 2.06
C ARG A 7 -5.90 -6.91 2.85
N VAL A 8 -5.62 -6.28 3.98
CA VAL A 8 -6.63 -5.63 4.82
C VAL A 8 -6.30 -4.17 5.01
N LYS A 9 -7.34 -3.36 5.26
CA LYS A 9 -7.21 -1.96 5.66
C LYS A 9 -7.55 -1.83 7.13
N ASN A 10 -6.64 -1.25 7.90
CA ASN A 10 -6.88 -0.93 9.31
C ASN A 10 -7.84 0.26 9.41
N LYS A 11 -8.93 0.10 10.16
CA LYS A 11 -9.94 1.15 10.31
C LYS A 11 -9.43 2.34 11.12
N ALA A 12 -8.53 2.12 12.07
CA ALA A 12 -7.99 3.17 12.95
C ALA A 12 -6.97 4.06 12.24
N THR A 13 -6.05 3.46 11.46
CA THR A 13 -4.96 4.20 10.81
C THR A 13 -5.17 4.43 9.31
N GLY A 14 -6.13 3.73 8.71
CA GLY A 14 -6.35 3.73 7.26
C GLY A 14 -5.28 3.00 6.45
N HIS A 15 -4.26 2.43 7.08
CA HIS A 15 -3.16 1.75 6.40
C HIS A 15 -3.56 0.37 5.87
N GLU A 16 -3.04 0.01 4.70
CA GLU A 16 -3.23 -1.29 4.08
C GLU A 16 -2.00 -2.19 4.25
N PHE A 17 -2.18 -3.41 4.73
CA PHE A 17 -1.11 -4.41 4.89
C PHE A 17 -1.65 -5.83 4.71
N ASP A 18 -0.74 -6.78 4.55
CA ASP A 18 -1.10 -8.19 4.38
C ASP A 18 -1.06 -8.91 5.72
N ILE A 19 -2.09 -9.69 6.03
CA ILE A 19 -2.17 -10.55 7.22
C ILE A 19 -2.47 -11.99 6.81
N PRO A 20 -2.11 -13.00 7.63
CA PRO A 20 -2.60 -14.35 7.43
C PRO A 20 -4.14 -14.34 7.45
N ALA A 21 -4.76 -15.04 6.49
CA ALA A 21 -6.22 -15.12 6.38
C ALA A 21 -6.91 -15.61 7.68
N GLN A 22 -6.21 -16.44 8.45
CA GLN A 22 -6.67 -16.96 9.75
C GLN A 22 -6.67 -15.92 10.87
N SER A 23 -5.90 -14.84 10.73
CA SER A 23 -5.79 -13.75 11.72
C SER A 23 -6.72 -12.58 11.41
N PHE A 24 -7.68 -12.74 10.51
CA PHE A 24 -8.61 -11.68 10.12
C PHE A 24 -9.60 -11.37 11.23
N ASP A 25 -9.54 -10.13 11.72
CA ASP A 25 -10.47 -9.57 12.70
C ASP A 25 -11.37 -8.51 12.02
N PRO A 26 -12.67 -8.77 11.84
CA PRO A 26 -13.60 -7.85 11.18
C PRO A 26 -13.89 -6.58 11.99
N GLU A 27 -13.60 -6.55 13.30
CA GLU A 27 -13.77 -5.35 14.11
C GLU A 27 -12.67 -4.34 13.79
N LYS A 28 -11.41 -4.80 13.75
CA LYS A 28 -10.22 -3.97 13.53
C LYS A 28 -9.94 -3.67 12.05
N TYR A 29 -10.30 -4.58 11.16
CA TYR A 29 -9.88 -4.55 9.77
C TYR A 29 -11.06 -4.60 8.78
N SER A 30 -10.92 -3.95 7.64
CA SER A 30 -11.80 -4.14 6.49
C SER A 30 -11.09 -4.89 5.36
N LYS A 31 -11.82 -5.75 4.66
CA LYS A 31 -11.30 -6.47 3.49
C LYS A 31 -11.10 -5.45 2.35
N VAL A 32 -9.91 -5.46 1.76
CA VAL A 32 -9.65 -4.68 0.53
C VAL A 32 -10.11 -5.50 -0.67
N ASP A 33 -10.55 -4.84 -1.74
CA ASP A 33 -11.05 -5.50 -2.95
C ASP A 33 -10.08 -6.59 -3.45
N PRO A 34 -10.48 -7.88 -3.39
CA PRO A 34 -9.63 -8.99 -3.77
C PRO A 34 -9.30 -9.00 -5.27
N LYS A 35 -10.08 -8.31 -6.12
CA LYS A 35 -9.76 -8.15 -7.55
C LYS A 35 -8.52 -7.28 -7.76
N ARG A 36 -8.34 -6.26 -6.91
CA ARG A 36 -7.16 -5.39 -6.94
C ARG A 36 -5.96 -6.05 -6.26
N TYR A 37 -6.22 -6.86 -5.24
CA TYR A 37 -5.20 -7.52 -4.43
C TYR A 37 -5.55 -8.99 -4.17
N PRO A 38 -5.17 -9.91 -5.08
CA PRO A 38 -5.45 -11.33 -4.90
C PRO A 38 -4.73 -11.88 -3.66
N GLU A 39 -5.31 -12.93 -3.07
CA GLU A 39 -4.69 -13.67 -1.98
C GLU A 39 -3.35 -14.26 -2.43
N THR A 40 -2.33 -14.09 -1.61
CA THR A 40 -0.95 -14.48 -1.95
C THR A 40 -0.41 -15.47 -0.93
N THR A 41 0.48 -16.37 -1.35
CA THR A 41 1.14 -17.34 -0.45
C THR A 41 2.28 -16.72 0.36
N ARG A 42 2.62 -15.46 0.09
CA ARG A 42 3.68 -14.70 0.77
C ARG A 42 3.20 -13.27 1.01
N PRO A 43 3.49 -12.66 2.18
CA PRO A 43 3.15 -11.27 2.43
C PRO A 43 3.87 -10.37 1.44
N ARG A 44 3.22 -9.32 0.95
CA ARG A 44 3.90 -8.38 0.06
C ARG A 44 4.88 -7.56 0.87
N ARG A 45 6.02 -7.26 0.25
CA ARG A 45 7.02 -6.39 0.87
C ARG A 45 6.39 -5.02 1.14
N PRO A 46 6.64 -4.42 2.32
CA PRO A 46 6.25 -3.03 2.56
C PRO A 46 6.89 -2.18 1.48
N LYS A 47 6.08 -1.39 0.76
CA LYS A 47 6.60 -0.40 -0.18
C LYS A 47 7.05 0.80 0.66
N PRO A 48 8.34 1.13 0.70
CA PRO A 48 8.74 2.39 1.30
C PRO A 48 8.01 3.51 0.56
N ASN A 49 7.38 4.41 1.31
CA ASN A 49 6.83 5.63 0.74
C ASN A 49 8.00 6.54 0.41
N VAL A 50 8.73 6.20 -0.66
CA VAL A 50 9.71 7.11 -1.24
C VAL A 50 8.85 8.23 -1.78
N LEU A 51 8.76 9.34 -1.02
CA LEU A 51 8.26 10.60 -1.55
C LEU A 51 9.00 10.76 -2.86
N LYS A 52 8.27 10.57 -3.97
CA LYS A 52 8.81 10.73 -5.30
C LYS A 52 9.24 12.18 -5.31
N ALA A 53 10.53 12.42 -5.06
CA ALA A 53 11.07 13.76 -4.97
C ALA A 53 10.63 14.43 -6.26
N GLY A 54 9.67 15.36 -6.13
CA GLY A 54 9.17 16.11 -7.26
C GLY A 54 10.41 16.65 -7.96
N ARG A 55 10.50 16.48 -9.29
CA ARG A 55 11.53 17.13 -10.10
C ARG A 55 11.64 18.58 -9.60
N LYS A 56 12.73 18.90 -8.90
CA LYS A 56 13.01 20.27 -8.51
C LYS A 56 13.19 21.05 -9.82
N THR A 57 12.41 22.12 -9.92
CA THR A 57 12.32 23.11 -10.99
C THR A 57 13.64 23.41 -11.70
N ALA A 58 13.65 23.38 -13.03
CA ALA A 58 14.62 24.16 -13.78
C ALA A 58 14.17 25.63 -13.76
N PRO A 59 15.05 26.60 -13.43
CA PRO A 59 14.69 28.01 -13.49
C PRO A 59 14.43 28.43 -14.93
N VAL A 60 13.34 29.17 -15.13
CA VAL A 60 13.05 29.91 -16.37
C VAL A 60 14.20 30.86 -16.62
N LYS A 61 14.94 30.69 -17.73
CA LYS A 61 15.81 31.74 -18.24
C LYS A 61 14.94 32.75 -18.97
N THR A 62 14.67 33.86 -18.31
CA THR A 62 14.29 35.10 -18.98
C THR A 62 15.58 35.72 -19.48
N ASP A 63 15.82 35.71 -20.78
CA ASP A 63 16.82 36.59 -21.38
C ASP A 63 16.12 37.51 -22.37
N LYS A 64 16.30 38.81 -22.11
CA LYS A 64 15.90 39.93 -22.96
C LYS A 64 16.91 40.03 -24.10
N GLU A 65 16.43 40.21 -25.33
CA GLU A 65 16.95 41.21 -26.28
C GLU A 65 15.87 41.54 -27.32
#